data_AF-A0A3Q2QPZ8-F1
#
_entry.id   AF-A0A3Q2QPZ8-F1
#
_cell.length_a   1.000
_cell.length_b   1.000
_cell.length_c   1.000
_cell.angle_alpha   90.00
_cell.angle_beta   90.00
_cell.angle_gamma   90.00
#
_symmetry.space_group_name_H-M   'P 1'
#
loop_
_entity.id
_entity.type
_entity.pdbx_description
1 polymer ?
#
loop_
_entity_poly.entity_id
_entity_poly.type
_entity_poly.pdbx_seq_one_letter_code
_entity_poly.pdbx_strand_id
1 'polypeptide(L)'
;MEGPLENRGNTEAANFKALLMKDSTKSKRNLYDHLTQLLTKVMDEHTNNVVDVIEEISHDVKRDLFNGIQSSLRDLPQFTAAELLTEQQRTLFYQPDDIIQEDKMVETVLPNVNEIGFYLEQAEVGLGREEMQRIFLALKNLVDSEQLPRCRLWGKIFGIESNYIVAEAEYREGEEDQESIEENLVEEERKPESLEDEAEINPLPQSIYKSHLDVPKEAIGTGANKFAYYVCKEPGLPWIKLPTVSPAQITIARQIRKFFTGKLNSSVESYPPFPGNEANYLRAQIARISAGTHVSPNGFYQAGDEEGDEEDDIPHDSCEVNPNFEDVQASLMVESLSSWVHHVQHILQQGRCTWVNIAVKPADDSNEEIEGDEKEEYLDEVEPEIGPSLLTPLSQDAGQNLHNCYAAFFFFRGAHFFKNHFYMLQAL
;
A
#
# COMPACT_ATOMS: atom_id res chain seq x y z
N MET A 1 -32.44 -39.86 56.22
CA MET A 1 -31.04 -39.80 55.75
C MET A 1 -30.96 -40.63 54.46
N GLU A 2 -31.44 -40.07 53.36
CA GLU A 2 -31.14 -40.60 52.02
C GLU A 2 -29.76 -40.07 51.64
N GLY A 3 -28.86 -40.98 51.32
CA GLY A 3 -27.42 -40.77 51.39
C GLY A 3 -26.81 -40.14 50.14
N PRO A 4 -25.57 -39.61 50.23
CA PRO A 4 -24.81 -38.99 49.13
C PRO A 4 -24.49 -39.92 47.94
N LEU A 5 -24.88 -41.19 47.99
CA LEU A 5 -24.71 -42.17 46.92
C LEU A 5 -25.79 -42.05 45.83
N GLU A 6 -27.03 -41.69 46.17
CA GLU A 6 -28.10 -41.49 45.17
C GLU A 6 -27.86 -40.23 44.32
N ASN A 7 -27.26 -39.21 44.92
CA ASN A 7 -26.97 -37.96 44.23
C ASN A 7 -25.89 -38.14 43.14
N ARG A 8 -24.94 -39.05 43.36
CA ARG A 8 -23.87 -39.37 42.40
C ARG A 8 -24.43 -40.11 41.17
N GLY A 9 -25.33 -41.06 41.37
CA GLY A 9 -26.03 -41.76 40.29
C GLY A 9 -26.90 -40.83 39.43
N ASN A 10 -27.58 -39.86 40.04
CA ASN A 10 -28.37 -38.86 39.30
C ASN A 10 -27.49 -37.92 38.47
N THR A 11 -26.33 -37.50 38.98
CA THR A 11 -25.39 -36.68 38.20
C THR A 11 -24.76 -37.45 37.03
N GLU A 12 -24.47 -38.75 37.21
CA GLU A 12 -23.94 -39.59 36.14
C GLU A 12 -24.99 -39.84 35.04
N ALA A 13 -26.25 -40.09 35.41
CA ALA A 13 -27.35 -40.24 34.47
C ALA A 13 -27.63 -38.95 33.68
N ALA A 14 -27.55 -37.79 34.32
CA ALA A 14 -27.69 -36.49 33.66
C ALA A 14 -26.56 -36.24 32.64
N ASN A 15 -25.32 -36.56 33.01
CA ASN A 15 -24.16 -36.45 32.12
C ASN A 15 -24.26 -37.40 30.92
N PHE A 16 -24.74 -38.63 31.13
CA PHE A 16 -24.95 -39.58 30.04
C PHE A 16 -26.07 -39.14 29.09
N LYS A 17 -27.17 -38.58 29.63
CA LYS A 17 -28.22 -37.98 28.80
C LYS A 17 -27.69 -36.81 27.96
N ALA A 18 -26.88 -35.93 28.54
CA ALA A 18 -26.25 -34.83 27.81
C ALA A 18 -25.34 -35.34 26.68
N LEU A 19 -24.63 -36.45 26.89
CA LEU A 19 -23.82 -37.10 25.86
C LEU A 19 -24.68 -37.64 24.70
N LEU A 20 -25.81 -38.29 25.00
CA LEU A 20 -26.73 -38.83 24.00
C LEU A 20 -27.45 -37.75 23.17
N MET A 21 -27.65 -36.57 23.77
CA MET A 21 -28.28 -35.40 23.13
C MET A 21 -27.31 -34.60 22.24
N LYS A 22 -26.03 -34.97 22.16
CA LYS A 22 -25.05 -34.29 21.30
C LYS A 22 -25.30 -34.64 19.84
N ASP A 23 -25.43 -33.61 19.00
CA ASP A 23 -25.63 -33.80 17.57
C ASP A 23 -24.38 -34.35 16.87
N SER A 24 -24.60 -35.30 15.97
CA SER A 24 -23.59 -35.81 15.06
C SER A 24 -23.26 -34.79 13.96
N THR A 25 -21.97 -34.57 13.70
CA THR A 25 -21.49 -33.63 12.68
C THR A 25 -21.90 -34.02 11.26
N LYS A 26 -22.12 -35.31 10.99
CA LYS A 26 -22.43 -35.82 9.65
C LYS A 26 -23.93 -35.92 9.38
N SER A 27 -24.69 -36.37 10.37
CA SER A 27 -26.14 -36.60 10.21
C SER A 27 -26.99 -35.49 10.82
N LYS A 28 -26.42 -34.56 11.59
CA LYS A 28 -27.13 -33.56 12.41
C LYS A 28 -28.24 -34.19 13.28
N ARG A 29 -28.02 -35.43 13.73
CA ARG A 29 -28.95 -36.19 14.58
C ARG A 29 -28.26 -36.51 15.90
N ASN A 30 -29.02 -36.47 16.98
CA ASN A 30 -28.60 -36.97 18.27
C ASN A 30 -28.97 -38.46 18.43
N LEU A 31 -28.30 -39.15 19.35
CA LEU A 31 -28.53 -40.57 19.59
C LEU A 31 -29.79 -40.81 20.44
N TYR A 32 -30.12 -39.86 21.30
CA TYR A 32 -31.28 -39.91 22.18
C TYR A 32 -32.61 -40.01 21.41
N ASP A 33 -32.82 -39.13 20.43
CA ASP A 33 -34.04 -39.11 19.61
C ASP A 33 -34.11 -40.34 18.70
N HIS A 34 -32.98 -40.78 18.14
CA HIS A 34 -32.92 -41.99 17.32
C HIS A 34 -33.34 -43.24 18.11
N LEU A 35 -32.81 -43.41 19.32
CA LEU A 35 -33.20 -44.53 20.20
C LEU A 35 -34.66 -44.43 20.64
N THR A 36 -35.15 -43.21 20.92
CA THR A 36 -36.55 -42.99 21.29
C THR A 36 -37.49 -43.38 20.15
N GLN A 37 -37.21 -42.94 18.93
CA GLN A 37 -38.00 -43.28 17.74
C GLN A 37 -37.96 -44.76 17.40
N LEU A 38 -36.79 -45.39 17.56
CA LEU A 38 -36.64 -46.83 17.40
C LEU A 38 -37.50 -47.59 18.40
N LEU A 39 -37.48 -47.22 19.68
CA LEU A 39 -38.31 -47.84 20.71
C LEU A 39 -39.80 -47.63 20.46
N THR A 40 -40.21 -46.43 20.01
CA THR A 40 -41.60 -46.17 19.60
C THR A 40 -42.02 -47.08 18.44
N LYS A 41 -41.17 -47.24 17.41
CA LYS A 41 -41.47 -48.11 16.26
C LYS A 41 -41.57 -49.58 16.65
N VAL A 42 -40.70 -50.05 17.56
CA VAL A 42 -40.78 -51.40 18.15
C VAL A 42 -42.09 -51.60 18.92
N MET A 43 -42.53 -50.58 19.68
CA MET A 43 -43.80 -50.63 20.40
C MET A 43 -45.01 -50.68 19.45
N ASP A 44 -44.96 -50.01 18.31
CA ASP A 44 -46.06 -49.97 17.35
C ASP A 44 -46.18 -51.29 16.56
N GLU A 45 -45.06 -51.87 16.11
CA GLU A 45 -45.04 -53.04 15.21
C GLU A 45 -45.26 -54.39 15.91
N HIS A 46 -45.19 -54.46 17.25
CA HIS A 46 -45.46 -55.66 18.07
C HIS A 46 -44.84 -56.98 17.51
N THR A 47 -43.56 -56.96 17.15
CA THR A 47 -42.88 -58.13 16.58
C THR A 47 -42.52 -59.17 17.65
N ASN A 48 -42.73 -60.46 17.36
CA ASN A 48 -42.52 -61.55 18.33
C ASN A 48 -41.04 -61.77 18.71
N ASN A 49 -40.10 -61.32 17.88
CA ASN A 49 -38.66 -61.43 18.13
C ASN A 49 -37.95 -60.12 17.79
N VAL A 50 -38.07 -59.15 18.71
CA VAL A 50 -37.54 -57.79 18.56
C VAL A 50 -36.02 -57.78 18.44
N VAL A 51 -35.31 -58.68 19.15
CA VAL A 51 -33.84 -58.66 19.22
C VAL A 51 -33.21 -58.91 17.85
N ASP A 52 -33.80 -59.79 17.04
CA ASP A 52 -33.25 -60.14 15.73
C ASP A 52 -33.60 -59.10 14.65
N VAL A 53 -34.66 -58.31 14.86
CA VAL A 53 -35.20 -57.36 13.86
C VAL A 53 -34.85 -55.90 14.20
N ILE A 54 -34.29 -55.62 15.38
CA ILE A 54 -33.99 -54.27 15.85
C ILE A 54 -33.01 -53.50 14.94
N GLU A 55 -32.10 -54.20 14.27
CA GLU A 55 -31.16 -53.60 13.31
C GLU A 55 -31.89 -53.12 12.05
N GLU A 56 -32.84 -53.92 11.55
CA GLU A 56 -33.68 -53.58 10.40
C GLU A 56 -34.60 -52.40 10.73
N ILE A 57 -35.22 -52.39 11.90
CA ILE A 57 -36.06 -51.28 12.38
C ILE A 57 -35.22 -49.99 12.54
N SER A 58 -33.99 -50.09 13.08
CA SER A 58 -33.06 -48.96 13.18
C SER A 58 -32.69 -48.39 11.82
N HIS A 59 -32.49 -49.27 10.84
CA HIS A 59 -32.20 -48.89 9.47
C HIS A 59 -33.40 -48.20 8.81
N ASP A 60 -34.61 -48.71 9.03
CA ASP A 60 -35.82 -48.10 8.48
C ASP A 60 -36.12 -46.75 9.13
N VAL A 61 -35.97 -46.58 10.45
CA VAL A 61 -36.05 -45.25 11.09
C VAL A 61 -35.06 -44.27 10.46
N LYS A 62 -33.84 -44.72 10.16
CA LYS A 62 -32.84 -43.85 9.50
C LYS A 62 -33.27 -43.45 8.08
N ARG A 63 -33.92 -44.37 7.33
CA ARG A 63 -34.43 -44.17 5.97
C ARG A 63 -35.70 -43.32 5.92
N ASP A 64 -36.64 -43.56 6.82
CA ASP A 64 -37.93 -42.85 6.87
C ASP A 64 -37.72 -41.36 7.19
N LEU A 65 -36.72 -41.05 8.02
CA LEU A 65 -36.30 -39.68 8.34
C LEU A 65 -35.28 -39.10 7.34
N PHE A 66 -34.81 -39.89 6.37
CA PHE A 66 -34.08 -39.35 5.24
C PHE A 66 -35.10 -38.62 4.36
N ASN A 67 -35.44 -37.39 4.76
CA ASN A 67 -35.95 -36.40 3.86
C ASN A 67 -34.91 -36.31 2.75
N GLY A 68 -35.23 -36.96 1.62
CA GLY A 68 -34.43 -36.85 0.43
C GLY A 68 -34.14 -35.37 0.24
N ILE A 69 -32.90 -35.06 -0.10
CA ILE A 69 -32.57 -33.82 -0.77
C ILE A 69 -33.35 -33.87 -2.09
N GLN A 70 -34.66 -33.60 -2.05
CA GLN A 70 -35.54 -33.46 -3.20
C GLN A 70 -35.44 -32.04 -3.74
N SER A 71 -34.24 -31.47 -3.67
CA SER A 71 -33.88 -30.30 -4.42
C SER A 71 -32.65 -30.66 -5.24
N SER A 72 -32.89 -30.99 -6.50
CA SER A 72 -31.85 -30.95 -7.54
C SER A 72 -31.52 -29.50 -7.93
N LEU A 73 -32.27 -28.52 -7.42
CA LEU A 73 -31.87 -27.12 -7.47
C LEU A 73 -30.69 -26.96 -6.52
N ARG A 74 -29.52 -26.70 -7.10
CA ARG A 74 -28.37 -26.19 -6.37
C ARG A 74 -28.87 -24.93 -5.65
N ASP A 75 -28.64 -24.85 -4.35
CA ASP A 75 -28.67 -23.56 -3.67
C ASP A 75 -27.81 -22.60 -4.51
N LEU A 76 -28.35 -21.42 -4.84
CA LEU A 76 -27.55 -20.38 -5.48
C LEU A 76 -26.30 -20.20 -4.63
N PRO A 77 -25.09 -20.40 -5.18
CA PRO A 77 -23.88 -20.17 -4.41
C PRO A 77 -23.98 -18.75 -3.85
N GLN A 78 -23.84 -18.62 -2.53
CA GLN A 78 -23.65 -17.32 -1.93
C GLN A 78 -22.44 -16.71 -2.62
N PHE A 79 -22.61 -15.56 -3.28
CA PHE A 79 -21.52 -14.90 -4.00
C PHE A 79 -20.32 -14.80 -3.08
N THR A 80 -19.28 -15.54 -3.41
CA THR A 80 -18.02 -15.48 -2.68
C THR A 80 -17.35 -14.15 -2.99
N ALA A 81 -16.50 -13.66 -2.08
CA ALA A 81 -15.76 -12.41 -2.31
C ALA A 81 -14.93 -12.47 -3.62
N ALA A 82 -14.46 -13.66 -4.00
CA ALA A 82 -13.75 -13.90 -5.25
C ALA A 82 -14.65 -13.75 -6.49
N GLU A 83 -15.91 -14.18 -6.43
CA GLU A 83 -16.86 -14.04 -7.54
C GLU A 83 -17.25 -12.57 -7.75
N LEU A 84 -17.49 -11.82 -6.68
CA LEU A 84 -17.75 -10.37 -6.77
C LEU A 84 -16.55 -9.63 -7.39
N LEU A 85 -15.33 -9.97 -6.97
CA LEU A 85 -14.11 -9.41 -7.54
C LEU A 85 -13.95 -9.81 -9.02
N THR A 86 -14.32 -11.04 -9.38
CA THR A 86 -14.27 -11.49 -10.78
C THR A 86 -15.26 -10.73 -11.65
N GLU A 87 -16.47 -10.47 -11.16
CA GLU A 87 -17.46 -9.65 -11.87
C GLU A 87 -16.95 -8.22 -12.08
N GLN A 88 -16.33 -7.63 -11.06
CA GLN A 88 -15.69 -6.31 -11.17
C GLN A 88 -14.54 -6.33 -12.19
N GLN A 89 -13.65 -7.30 -12.13
CA GLN A 89 -12.55 -7.45 -13.08
C GLN A 89 -13.01 -7.70 -14.51
N ARG A 90 -14.15 -8.38 -14.70
CA ARG A 90 -14.71 -8.63 -16.03
C ARG A 90 -15.05 -7.32 -16.74
N THR A 91 -15.43 -6.27 -16.01
CA THR A 91 -15.74 -4.96 -16.60
C THR A 91 -14.51 -4.33 -17.26
N LEU A 92 -13.30 -4.59 -16.75
CA LEU A 92 -12.04 -4.10 -17.32
C LEU A 92 -11.77 -4.63 -18.74
N PHE A 93 -12.29 -5.81 -19.08
CA PHE A 93 -12.05 -6.45 -20.38
C PHE A 93 -13.16 -6.14 -21.39
N TYR A 94 -14.24 -5.50 -20.98
CA TYR A 94 -15.37 -5.21 -21.86
C TYR A 94 -15.20 -3.81 -22.47
N GLN A 95 -14.89 -3.76 -23.77
CA GLN A 95 -14.98 -2.54 -24.55
C GLN A 95 -16.36 -2.47 -25.20
N PRO A 96 -17.12 -1.37 -25.04
CA PRO A 96 -18.33 -1.14 -25.83
C PRO A 96 -17.99 -1.13 -27.32
N ASP A 97 -18.79 -1.83 -28.14
CA ASP A 97 -18.58 -1.96 -29.59
C ASP A 97 -18.51 -0.59 -30.32
N ASP A 98 -19.02 0.48 -29.71
CA ASP A 98 -19.04 1.84 -30.26
C ASP A 98 -17.67 2.56 -30.24
N ILE A 99 -16.71 2.12 -29.42
CA ILE A 99 -15.37 2.77 -29.29
C ILE A 99 -14.39 2.30 -30.39
N ILE A 100 -14.71 1.21 -31.10
CA ILE A 100 -13.81 0.58 -32.09
C ILE A 100 -13.55 1.49 -33.31
N GLN A 101 -14.38 2.51 -33.55
CA GLN A 101 -14.24 3.40 -34.72
C GLN A 101 -13.40 4.68 -34.49
N GLU A 102 -13.20 5.13 -33.24
CA GLU A 102 -12.48 6.40 -32.96
C GLU A 102 -11.05 6.22 -32.39
N ASP A 103 -10.70 5.04 -31.88
CA ASP A 103 -9.43 4.79 -31.14
C ASP A 103 -8.16 4.64 -32.00
N LYS A 104 -8.15 5.10 -33.26
CA LYS A 104 -6.91 5.12 -34.06
C LYS A 104 -6.17 6.43 -33.82
N MET A 105 -5.16 6.36 -32.94
CA MET A 105 -4.05 7.33 -32.76
C MET A 105 -4.24 8.39 -31.66
N VAL A 106 -4.66 8.00 -30.46
CA VAL A 106 -4.27 8.77 -29.26
C VAL A 106 -2.99 8.17 -28.71
N GLU A 107 -1.92 8.96 -28.66
CA GLU A 107 -0.69 8.59 -27.98
C GLU A 107 -1.03 8.24 -26.53
N THR A 108 -0.79 6.98 -26.16
CA THR A 108 -1.17 6.48 -24.84
C THR A 108 -0.30 7.12 -23.79
N VAL A 109 -0.93 7.84 -22.88
CA VAL A 109 -0.32 8.47 -21.69
C VAL A 109 0.43 7.47 -20.78
N LEU A 110 0.10 6.18 -20.92
CA LEU A 110 0.70 5.08 -20.18
C LEU A 110 1.91 4.49 -20.93
N PRO A 111 3.01 4.15 -20.23
CA PRO A 111 4.07 3.35 -20.80
C PRO A 111 3.55 1.95 -21.16
N ASN A 112 4.29 1.23 -22.01
CA ASN A 112 3.95 -0.15 -22.38
C ASN A 112 4.20 -1.12 -21.21
N VAL A 113 3.24 -1.20 -20.29
CA VAL A 113 3.31 -2.03 -19.07
C VAL A 113 3.53 -3.51 -19.39
N ASN A 114 3.02 -4.00 -20.52
CA ASN A 114 3.20 -5.38 -20.95
C ASN A 114 4.64 -5.70 -21.38
N GLU A 115 5.30 -4.75 -22.03
CA GLU A 115 6.71 -4.87 -22.39
C GLU A 115 7.61 -4.78 -21.15
N ILE A 116 7.31 -3.87 -20.23
CA ILE A 116 7.98 -3.80 -18.92
C ILE A 116 7.81 -5.13 -18.17
N GLY A 117 6.58 -5.67 -18.12
CA GLY A 117 6.30 -6.95 -17.50
C GLY A 117 7.02 -8.12 -18.15
N PHE A 118 7.18 -8.11 -19.48
CA PHE A 118 7.98 -9.10 -20.19
C PHE A 118 9.43 -9.07 -19.70
N TYR A 119 10.05 -7.89 -19.64
CA TYR A 119 11.44 -7.78 -19.22
C TYR A 119 11.67 -8.12 -17.74
N LEU A 120 10.75 -7.73 -16.85
CA LEU A 120 10.79 -8.10 -15.44
C LEU A 120 10.68 -9.62 -15.26
N GLU A 121 9.76 -10.26 -15.97
CA GLU A 121 9.61 -11.72 -15.93
C GLU A 121 10.86 -12.43 -16.46
N GLN A 122 11.51 -11.89 -17.50
CA GLN A 122 12.79 -12.45 -17.96
C GLN A 122 13.83 -12.43 -16.82
N ALA A 123 13.84 -11.37 -16.00
CA ALA A 123 14.68 -11.26 -14.80
C ALA A 123 14.18 -12.07 -13.59
N GLU A 124 13.13 -12.90 -13.75
CA GLU A 124 12.47 -13.67 -12.70
C GLU A 124 11.99 -12.81 -11.51
N VAL A 125 11.69 -11.54 -11.77
CA VAL A 125 11.18 -10.56 -10.80
C VAL A 125 9.89 -9.92 -11.29
N GLY A 126 9.16 -9.28 -10.37
CA GLY A 126 7.92 -8.56 -10.70
C GLY A 126 6.65 -9.40 -10.55
N LEU A 127 5.60 -8.97 -11.24
CA LEU A 127 4.25 -9.53 -11.16
C LEU A 127 3.99 -10.49 -12.33
N GLY A 128 3.08 -11.45 -12.14
CA GLY A 128 2.74 -12.40 -13.20
C GLY A 128 2.09 -11.72 -14.41
N ARG A 129 2.23 -12.32 -15.60
CA ARG A 129 1.67 -11.78 -16.87
C ARG A 129 0.19 -11.42 -16.78
N GLU A 130 -0.61 -12.30 -16.20
CA GLU A 130 -2.05 -12.08 -16.07
C GLU A 130 -2.38 -10.92 -15.12
N GLU A 131 -1.63 -10.81 -14.03
CA GLU A 131 -1.79 -9.72 -13.06
C GLU A 131 -1.39 -8.38 -13.70
N MET A 132 -0.26 -8.36 -14.40
CA MET A 132 0.23 -7.19 -15.12
C MET A 132 -0.78 -6.68 -16.15
N GLN A 133 -1.41 -7.58 -16.92
CA GLN A 133 -2.44 -7.21 -17.89
C GLN A 133 -3.69 -6.63 -17.21
N ARG A 134 -4.12 -7.20 -16.07
CA ARG A 134 -5.26 -6.64 -15.29
C ARG A 134 -4.92 -5.25 -14.75
N ILE A 135 -3.69 -5.07 -14.26
CA ILE A 135 -3.19 -3.77 -13.76
C ILE A 135 -3.17 -2.75 -14.91
N PHE A 136 -2.68 -3.12 -16.09
CA PHE A 136 -2.66 -2.24 -17.25
C PHE A 136 -4.07 -1.72 -17.62
N LEU A 137 -5.06 -2.61 -17.64
CA LEU A 137 -6.46 -2.21 -17.90
C LEU A 137 -7.02 -1.33 -16.77
N ALA A 138 -6.69 -1.62 -15.51
CA ALA A 138 -7.09 -0.79 -14.38
C ALA A 138 -6.44 0.60 -14.40
N LEU A 139 -5.20 0.72 -14.88
CA LEU A 139 -4.51 1.98 -15.10
C LEU A 139 -5.12 2.77 -16.25
N LYS A 140 -5.52 2.10 -17.35
CA LYS A 140 -6.24 2.77 -18.45
C LYS A 140 -7.52 3.42 -17.92
N ASN A 141 -8.31 2.69 -17.14
CA ASN A 141 -9.51 3.23 -16.50
C ASN A 141 -9.21 4.39 -15.55
N LEU A 142 -8.10 4.33 -14.80
CA LEU A 142 -7.67 5.44 -13.94
C LEU A 142 -7.40 6.70 -14.77
N VAL A 143 -6.58 6.58 -15.81
CA VAL A 143 -6.24 7.69 -16.71
C VAL A 143 -7.48 8.26 -17.36
N ASP A 144 -8.43 7.43 -17.78
CA ASP A 144 -9.69 7.91 -18.39
C ASP A 144 -10.59 8.64 -17.37
N SER A 145 -10.64 8.15 -16.11
CA SER A 145 -11.47 8.74 -15.05
C SER A 145 -10.91 10.04 -14.48
N GLU A 146 -9.60 10.08 -14.23
CA GLU A 146 -8.88 11.17 -13.60
C GLU A 146 -8.09 11.99 -14.64
N GLN A 147 -8.33 11.82 -15.95
CA GLN A 147 -7.69 12.50 -17.12
C GLN A 147 -6.23 12.91 -16.88
N LEU A 148 -5.41 11.97 -16.41
CA LEU A 148 -4.05 12.26 -15.96
C LEU A 148 -3.13 12.53 -17.17
N PRO A 149 -2.19 13.48 -17.10
CA PRO A 149 -1.31 13.83 -18.21
C PRO A 149 -0.19 12.82 -18.41
N ARG A 150 0.27 12.17 -17.32
CA ARG A 150 1.21 11.05 -17.31
C ARG A 150 0.91 10.14 -16.14
N CYS A 151 0.94 8.83 -16.37
CA CYS A 151 0.75 7.84 -15.33
C CYS A 151 1.68 6.64 -15.53
N ARG A 152 2.32 6.16 -14.47
CA ARG A 152 3.15 4.94 -14.47
C ARG A 152 2.77 4.01 -13.33
N LEU A 153 2.97 2.71 -13.54
CA LEU A 153 2.93 1.73 -12.46
C LEU A 153 4.16 1.92 -11.58
N TRP A 154 3.96 2.33 -10.32
CA TRP A 154 5.04 2.43 -9.34
C TRP A 154 5.40 1.05 -8.79
N GLY A 155 4.39 0.24 -8.44
CA GLY A 155 4.60 -1.11 -7.93
C GLY A 155 3.46 -1.64 -7.07
N LYS A 156 3.78 -2.65 -6.25
CA LYS A 156 2.84 -3.32 -5.34
C LYS A 156 3.45 -3.47 -3.94
N ILE A 157 2.67 -3.09 -2.92
CA ILE A 157 3.03 -3.23 -1.51
C ILE A 157 2.12 -4.28 -0.87
N PHE A 158 2.71 -5.25 -0.20
CA PHE A 158 1.97 -6.30 0.49
C PHE A 158 1.50 -5.84 1.86
N GLY A 159 0.25 -6.15 2.18
CA GLY A 159 -0.33 -5.96 3.51
C GLY A 159 -0.81 -7.29 4.11
N ILE A 160 -1.19 -7.25 5.38
CA ILE A 160 -1.64 -8.43 6.14
C ILE A 160 -3.01 -8.91 5.65
N GLU A 161 -3.96 -8.00 5.43
CA GLU A 161 -5.32 -8.32 4.99
C GLU A 161 -5.54 -8.03 3.50
N SER A 162 -4.89 -7.01 2.95
CA SER A 162 -5.01 -6.63 1.55
C SER A 162 -3.72 -5.96 1.06
N ASN A 163 -3.48 -6.06 -0.24
CA ASN A 163 -2.32 -5.44 -0.88
C ASN A 163 -2.67 -4.06 -1.41
N TYR A 164 -1.65 -3.31 -1.82
CA TYR A 164 -1.77 -2.02 -2.49
C TYR A 164 -1.02 -2.05 -3.81
N ILE A 165 -1.71 -1.82 -4.91
CA ILE A 165 -1.14 -1.49 -6.21
C ILE A 165 -1.06 0.04 -6.26
N VAL A 166 0.12 0.55 -6.59
CA VAL A 166 0.41 1.99 -6.56
C VAL A 166 0.67 2.48 -7.99
N ALA A 167 -0.09 3.49 -8.40
CA ALA A 167 0.15 4.27 -9.60
C ALA A 167 0.75 5.62 -9.21
N GLU A 168 1.71 6.08 -9.98
CA GLU A 168 2.29 7.42 -9.85
C GLU A 168 1.87 8.24 -11.06
N ALA A 169 1.44 9.48 -10.83
CA ALA A 169 0.95 10.38 -11.85
C ALA A 169 1.50 11.81 -11.67
N GLU A 170 1.62 12.51 -12.79
CA GLU A 170 1.90 13.95 -12.80
C GLU A 170 0.60 14.73 -12.58
N TYR A 171 0.67 15.88 -11.90
CA TYR A 171 -0.47 16.78 -11.72
C TYR A 171 -0.84 17.43 -13.05
N ARG A 172 -2.12 17.77 -13.23
CA ARG A 172 -2.50 18.64 -14.35
C ARG A 172 -2.08 20.08 -14.05
N GLU A 173 -1.74 20.83 -15.10
CA GLU A 173 -1.46 22.26 -14.97
C GLU A 173 -2.62 22.99 -14.26
N GLY A 174 -2.33 23.63 -13.12
CA GLY A 174 -3.29 24.38 -12.29
C GLY A 174 -4.03 23.59 -11.19
N GLU A 175 -3.87 22.25 -11.12
CA GLU A 175 -4.37 21.48 -9.96
C GLU A 175 -3.51 21.68 -8.71
N GLU A 176 -2.22 21.94 -8.88
CA GLU A 176 -1.27 22.19 -7.78
C GLU A 176 -1.69 23.40 -6.92
N ASP A 177 -2.16 24.47 -7.57
CA ASP A 177 -2.63 25.69 -6.91
C ASP A 177 -3.95 25.44 -6.16
N GLN A 178 -4.87 24.68 -6.75
CA GLN A 178 -6.16 24.38 -6.09
C GLN A 178 -5.96 23.50 -4.86
N GLU A 179 -5.16 22.45 -5.00
CA GLU A 179 -4.92 21.51 -3.90
C GLU A 179 -4.09 22.15 -2.78
N SER A 180 -3.15 23.03 -3.11
CA SER A 180 -2.41 23.77 -2.08
C SER A 180 -3.32 24.72 -1.30
N ILE A 181 -4.28 25.38 -1.96
CA ILE A 181 -5.30 26.19 -1.28
C ILE A 181 -6.17 25.32 -0.37
N GLU A 182 -6.67 24.18 -0.86
CA GLU A 182 -7.50 23.27 -0.05
C GLU A 182 -6.75 22.72 1.17
N GLU A 183 -5.48 22.33 1.01
CA GLU A 183 -4.66 21.88 2.13
C GLU A 183 -4.43 22.98 3.16
N ASN A 184 -4.13 24.21 2.71
CA ASN A 184 -3.96 25.35 3.61
C ASN A 184 -5.23 25.67 4.39
N LEU A 185 -6.40 25.62 3.75
CA LEU A 185 -7.69 25.82 4.42
C LEU A 185 -7.95 24.76 5.51
N VAL A 186 -7.64 23.49 5.22
CA VAL A 186 -7.78 22.39 6.19
C VAL A 186 -6.78 22.53 7.34
N GLU A 187 -5.57 23.01 7.08
CA GLU A 187 -4.58 23.30 8.13
C GLU A 187 -5.00 24.48 9.01
N GLU A 188 -5.60 25.52 8.43
CA GLU A 188 -6.18 26.64 9.18
C GLU A 188 -7.35 26.20 10.07
N GLU A 189 -8.27 25.37 9.57
CA GLU A 189 -9.37 24.82 10.38
C GLU A 189 -8.88 23.92 11.53
N ARG A 190 -7.71 23.30 11.38
CA ARG A 190 -7.12 22.43 12.41
C ARG A 190 -6.30 23.17 13.46
N LYS A 191 -5.90 24.41 13.20
CA LYS A 191 -5.30 25.25 14.25
C LYS A 191 -6.40 25.55 15.26
N PRO A 192 -6.24 25.17 16.54
CA PRO A 192 -7.24 25.52 17.54
C PRO A 192 -7.36 27.05 17.57
N GLU A 193 -8.59 27.57 17.40
CA GLU A 193 -8.89 28.96 17.75
C GLU A 193 -8.28 29.20 19.13
N SER A 194 -7.25 30.03 19.18
CA SER A 194 -6.60 30.40 20.42
C SER A 194 -7.70 30.95 21.32
N LEU A 195 -8.02 30.20 22.38
CA LEU A 195 -8.87 30.64 23.49
C LEU A 195 -8.12 31.74 24.24
N GLU A 196 -7.93 32.88 23.58
CA GLU A 196 -7.68 34.15 24.22
C GLU A 196 -9.03 34.65 24.68
N ASP A 197 -9.52 34.14 25.81
CA ASP A 197 -10.26 34.92 26.79
C ASP A 197 -10.62 34.05 28.01
N GLU A 198 -10.37 34.64 29.18
CA GLU A 198 -10.67 34.18 30.55
C GLU A 198 -9.68 33.20 31.24
N ALA A 199 -8.66 33.76 31.90
CA ALA A 199 -8.53 33.66 33.36
C ALA A 199 -7.30 34.42 33.87
N GLU A 200 -7.52 35.61 34.44
CA GLU A 200 -6.71 36.03 35.58
C GLU A 200 -6.84 34.97 36.67
N ILE A 201 -5.75 34.30 37.06
CA ILE A 201 -5.36 33.89 38.43
C ILE A 201 -4.17 32.91 38.34
N ASN A 202 -3.03 33.34 38.88
CA ASN A 202 -1.74 32.65 39.08
C ASN A 202 -0.94 32.28 37.81
N PRO A 203 0.21 32.94 37.54
CA PRO A 203 1.10 32.49 36.47
C PRO A 203 1.74 31.16 36.90
N LEU A 204 1.31 30.06 36.27
CA LEU A 204 2.07 28.81 36.26
C LEU A 204 3.48 29.12 35.71
N PRO A 205 4.55 28.46 36.20
CA PRO A 205 5.87 28.63 35.61
C PRO A 205 5.77 28.28 34.11
N GLN A 206 6.06 29.25 33.26
CA GLN A 206 6.05 29.08 31.81
C GLN A 206 7.03 27.96 31.46
N SER A 207 6.57 26.95 30.73
CA SER A 207 7.42 25.85 30.30
C SER A 207 8.56 26.41 29.44
N ILE A 208 9.80 26.09 29.80
CA ILE A 208 11.00 26.35 28.98
C ILE A 208 11.04 25.39 27.76
N TYR A 209 10.03 24.53 27.60
CA TYR A 209 9.86 23.68 26.44
C TYR A 209 9.56 24.54 25.21
N LYS A 210 10.59 24.80 24.40
CA LYS A 210 10.41 25.24 23.02
C LYS A 210 9.87 24.03 22.26
N SER A 211 8.63 24.12 21.77
CA SER A 211 8.13 23.14 20.79
C SER A 211 9.15 23.05 19.66
N HIS A 212 9.53 21.83 19.25
CA HIS A 212 10.36 21.66 18.07
C HIS A 212 9.71 22.45 16.93
N LEU A 213 10.48 23.34 16.30
CA LEU A 213 10.00 24.08 15.14
C LEU A 213 9.74 23.06 14.04
N ASP A 214 8.48 22.95 13.61
CA ASP A 214 8.09 21.98 12.60
C ASP A 214 8.67 22.40 11.24
N VAL A 215 9.37 21.46 10.59
CA VAL A 215 9.90 21.67 9.25
C VAL A 215 8.72 21.89 8.30
N PRO A 216 8.70 22.99 7.52
CA PRO A 216 7.61 23.26 6.61
C PRO A 216 7.52 22.19 5.52
N LYS A 217 6.29 21.87 5.16
CA LYS A 217 5.96 20.89 4.11
C LYS A 217 6.34 21.45 2.73
N GLU A 218 6.79 20.57 1.84
CA GLU A 218 7.08 20.94 0.45
C GLU A 218 5.78 21.14 -0.34
N ALA A 219 5.77 22.17 -1.18
CA ALA A 219 4.65 22.48 -2.05
C ALA A 219 4.35 21.32 -3.01
N ILE A 220 3.10 21.21 -3.41
CA ILE A 220 2.66 20.25 -4.42
C ILE A 220 3.43 20.53 -5.72
N GLY A 221 3.91 19.48 -6.39
CA GLY A 221 4.75 19.61 -7.59
C GLY A 221 6.25 19.74 -7.31
N THR A 222 6.67 19.90 -6.06
CA THR A 222 8.09 20.08 -5.68
C THR A 222 8.64 18.94 -4.81
N GLY A 223 9.93 18.65 -4.96
CA GLY A 223 10.67 17.70 -4.11
C GLY A 223 9.98 16.34 -3.93
N ALA A 224 9.72 15.96 -2.68
CA ALA A 224 9.07 14.71 -2.31
C ALA A 224 7.57 14.68 -2.69
N ASN A 225 6.96 15.83 -2.99
CA ASN A 225 5.56 16.00 -3.41
C ASN A 225 5.40 16.28 -4.92
N LYS A 226 6.46 16.04 -5.72
CA LYS A 226 6.45 16.22 -7.18
C LYS A 226 5.38 15.42 -7.93
N PHE A 227 5.07 14.21 -7.46
CA PHE A 227 4.09 13.33 -8.10
C PHE A 227 2.91 13.02 -7.17
N ALA A 228 1.74 12.83 -7.77
CA ALA A 228 0.56 12.29 -7.12
C ALA A 228 0.62 10.75 -7.13
N TYR A 229 0.16 10.13 -6.04
CA TYR A 229 0.12 8.67 -5.92
C TYR A 229 -1.31 8.19 -5.72
N TYR A 230 -1.73 7.23 -6.54
CA TYR A 230 -3.04 6.59 -6.45
C TYR A 230 -2.86 5.13 -6.05
N VAL A 231 -3.72 4.65 -5.16
CA VAL A 231 -3.66 3.27 -4.68
C VAL A 231 -4.96 2.52 -4.93
N CYS A 232 -4.80 1.27 -5.33
CA CYS A 232 -5.90 0.34 -5.55
C CYS A 232 -5.58 -0.97 -4.83
N LYS A 233 -6.60 -1.63 -4.25
CA LYS A 233 -6.35 -2.89 -3.53
C LYS A 233 -6.15 -4.07 -4.48
N GLU A 234 -7.02 -4.15 -5.48
CA GLU A 234 -7.05 -5.21 -6.49
C GLU A 234 -7.51 -4.59 -7.82
N PRO A 235 -7.01 -5.04 -8.98
CA PRO A 235 -7.40 -4.47 -10.26
C PRO A 235 -8.93 -4.53 -10.43
N GLY A 236 -9.55 -3.40 -10.80
CA GLY A 236 -11.00 -3.27 -10.97
C GLY A 236 -11.72 -2.62 -9.79
N LEU A 237 -11.06 -2.45 -8.65
CA LEU A 237 -11.54 -1.63 -7.55
C LEU A 237 -11.23 -0.14 -7.78
N PRO A 238 -11.95 0.78 -7.12
CA PRO A 238 -11.68 2.21 -7.25
C PRO A 238 -10.27 2.56 -6.77
N TRP A 239 -9.67 3.51 -7.47
CA TRP A 239 -8.40 4.11 -7.09
C TRP A 239 -8.64 5.20 -6.04
N ILE A 240 -7.74 5.30 -5.08
CA ILE A 240 -7.80 6.28 -3.99
C ILE A 240 -6.52 7.11 -4.06
N LYS A 241 -6.64 8.43 -4.22
CA LYS A 241 -5.50 9.35 -4.17
C LYS A 241 -4.93 9.39 -2.75
N LEU A 242 -3.61 9.24 -2.61
CA LEU A 242 -2.90 9.38 -1.35
C LEU A 242 -2.68 10.86 -1.02
N PRO A 243 -2.65 11.22 0.27
CA PRO A 243 -2.29 12.57 0.68
C PRO A 243 -0.82 12.87 0.33
N THR A 244 -0.49 14.14 0.29
CA THR A 244 0.89 14.64 0.24
C THR A 244 1.66 14.27 1.52
N VAL A 245 3.00 14.24 1.43
CA VAL A 245 3.87 13.84 2.54
C VAL A 245 4.44 15.05 3.26
N SER A 246 4.56 14.97 4.59
CA SER A 246 5.29 15.95 5.39
C SER A 246 6.68 15.45 5.82
N PRO A 247 7.64 16.36 6.09
CA PRO A 247 8.97 15.96 6.54
C PRO A 247 8.93 15.19 7.86
N ALA A 248 8.04 15.59 8.78
CA ALA A 248 7.83 14.89 10.06
C ALA A 248 7.39 13.42 9.85
N GLN A 249 6.52 13.16 8.87
CA GLN A 249 6.11 11.80 8.52
C GLN A 249 7.31 10.98 8.02
N ILE A 250 8.15 11.53 7.14
CA ILE A 250 9.33 10.85 6.61
C ILE A 250 10.34 10.54 7.73
N THR A 251 10.63 11.52 8.58
CA THR A 251 11.60 11.39 9.67
C THR A 251 11.18 10.33 10.69
N ILE A 252 9.89 10.28 11.04
CA ILE A 252 9.38 9.25 11.96
C ILE A 252 9.28 7.90 11.24
N ALA A 253 8.90 7.87 9.96
CA ALA A 253 8.85 6.65 9.15
C ALA A 253 10.22 5.95 9.06
N ARG A 254 11.34 6.68 9.11
CA ARG A 254 12.70 6.12 9.17
C ARG A 254 12.99 5.37 10.47
N GLN A 255 12.33 5.75 11.57
CA GLN A 255 12.59 5.21 12.90
C GLN A 255 11.70 4.02 13.26
N ILE A 256 10.62 3.80 12.50
CA ILE A 256 9.62 2.77 12.79
C ILE A 256 9.62 1.69 11.72
N ARG A 257 9.28 0.46 12.12
CA ARG A 257 9.09 -0.69 11.23
C ARG A 257 7.73 -1.33 11.51
N LYS A 258 6.81 -1.21 10.56
CA LYS A 258 5.44 -1.71 10.66
C LYS A 258 5.04 -2.43 9.37
N PHE A 259 4.27 -3.51 9.53
CA PHE A 259 3.59 -4.16 8.42
C PHE A 259 2.33 -3.38 8.08
N PHE A 260 2.01 -3.28 6.79
CA PHE A 260 0.76 -2.69 6.32
C PHE A 260 -0.41 -3.62 6.62
N THR A 261 -1.56 -3.07 7.01
CA THR A 261 -2.76 -3.86 7.25
C THR A 261 -3.54 -4.10 5.97
N GLY A 262 -3.51 -3.17 5.01
CA GLY A 262 -4.39 -3.17 3.84
C GLY A 262 -5.64 -2.29 4.02
N LYS A 263 -5.68 -1.48 5.09
CA LYS A 263 -6.72 -0.49 5.38
C LYS A 263 -6.10 0.90 5.52
N LEU A 264 -6.32 1.77 4.52
CA LEU A 264 -5.74 3.11 4.47
C LEU A 264 -6.06 4.00 5.68
N ASN A 265 -7.24 3.81 6.28
CA ASN A 265 -7.69 4.61 7.43
C ASN A 265 -7.25 4.05 8.79
N SER A 266 -6.48 2.96 8.83
CA SER A 266 -5.99 2.38 10.09
C SER A 266 -4.95 3.29 10.75
N SER A 267 -4.99 3.44 12.07
CA SER A 267 -3.96 4.19 12.81
C SER A 267 -2.65 3.41 12.86
N VAL A 268 -1.52 4.11 12.78
CA VAL A 268 -0.19 3.51 12.89
C VAL A 268 0.27 3.56 14.34
N GLU A 269 0.10 2.45 15.05
CA GLU A 269 0.54 2.33 16.45
C GLU A 269 2.05 2.14 16.51
N SER A 270 2.81 3.21 16.78
CA SER A 270 4.27 3.17 16.89
C SER A 270 4.81 4.04 18.03
N TYR A 271 6.05 3.78 18.41
CA TYR A 271 6.85 4.67 19.25
C TYR A 271 8.20 4.90 18.55
N PRO A 272 8.54 6.13 18.14
CA PRO A 272 7.78 7.38 18.28
C PRO A 272 6.39 7.37 17.59
N PRO A 273 5.43 8.18 18.05
CA PRO A 273 4.08 8.23 17.49
C PRO A 273 4.12 8.78 16.06
N PHE A 274 3.48 8.09 15.12
CA PHE A 274 3.46 8.50 13.72
C PHE A 274 2.34 9.54 13.46
N PRO A 275 2.65 10.69 12.82
CA PRO A 275 1.68 11.75 12.55
C PRO A 275 0.85 11.43 11.30
N GLY A 276 -0.16 10.57 11.48
CA GLY A 276 -1.12 10.22 10.44
C GLY A 276 -1.65 8.79 10.57
N ASN A 277 -2.37 8.36 9.53
CA ASN A 277 -2.87 6.99 9.40
C ASN A 277 -1.98 6.16 8.46
N GLU A 278 -2.44 4.95 8.11
CA GLU A 278 -1.74 4.05 7.20
C GLU A 278 -1.55 4.64 5.81
N ALA A 279 -2.46 5.49 5.31
CA ALA A 279 -2.29 6.18 4.03
C ALA A 279 -1.09 7.14 4.05
N ASN A 280 -0.93 7.91 5.12
CA ASN A 280 0.23 8.79 5.30
C ASN A 280 1.53 7.99 5.45
N TYR A 281 1.49 6.87 6.17
CA TYR A 281 2.66 6.00 6.33
C TYR A 281 3.04 5.33 5.01
N LEU A 282 2.06 4.86 4.23
CA LEU A 282 2.24 4.31 2.90
C LEU A 282 2.89 5.34 1.97
N ARG A 283 2.37 6.57 1.96
CA ARG A 283 2.93 7.68 1.20
C ARG A 283 4.37 8.00 1.60
N ALA A 284 4.69 7.99 2.90
CA ALA A 284 6.04 8.23 3.39
C ALA A 284 7.01 7.11 2.99
N GLN A 285 6.58 5.84 2.99
CA GLN A 285 7.40 4.73 2.48
C GLN A 285 7.62 4.84 0.97
N ILE A 286 6.57 5.19 0.21
CA ILE A 286 6.68 5.42 -1.24
C ILE A 286 7.72 6.52 -1.52
N ALA A 287 7.67 7.66 -0.82
CA ALA A 287 8.65 8.75 -0.99
C ALA A 287 10.09 8.25 -0.79
N ARG A 288 10.32 7.50 0.29
CA ARG A 288 11.65 6.96 0.65
C ARG A 288 12.16 5.95 -0.37
N ILE A 289 11.29 5.06 -0.84
CA ILE A 289 11.64 4.05 -1.83
C ILE A 289 11.92 4.73 -3.17
N SER A 290 11.03 5.62 -3.64
CA SER A 290 11.23 6.38 -4.87
C SER A 290 12.57 7.13 -4.89
N ALA A 291 12.90 7.84 -3.81
CA ALA A 291 14.15 8.60 -3.69
C ALA A 291 15.41 7.71 -3.59
N GLY A 292 15.28 6.43 -3.22
CA GLY A 292 16.42 5.52 -3.03
C GLY A 292 16.58 4.45 -4.11
N THR A 293 15.55 4.17 -4.91
CA THR A 293 15.55 3.04 -5.85
C THR A 293 15.28 3.43 -7.30
N HIS A 294 14.87 4.67 -7.57
CA HIS A 294 14.62 5.12 -8.94
C HIS A 294 15.92 5.45 -9.66
N VAL A 295 16.34 4.52 -10.52
CA VAL A 295 17.60 4.57 -11.24
C VAL A 295 17.39 4.52 -12.74
N SER A 296 18.36 5.00 -13.49
CA SER A 296 18.37 4.93 -14.95
C SER A 296 19.78 4.70 -15.47
N PRO A 297 19.92 4.21 -16.71
CA PRO A 297 21.23 4.04 -17.33
C PRO A 297 21.99 5.37 -17.37
N ASN A 298 23.28 5.33 -17.07
CA ASN A 298 24.13 6.51 -17.15
C ASN A 298 24.11 7.11 -18.57
N GLY A 299 23.88 8.41 -18.67
CA GLY A 299 23.76 9.14 -19.93
C GLY A 299 22.35 9.13 -20.55
N PHE A 300 21.39 8.38 -19.99
CA PHE A 300 20.00 8.40 -20.47
C PHE A 300 19.29 9.72 -20.15
N TYR A 301 19.56 10.26 -18.97
CA TYR A 301 19.13 11.59 -18.57
C TYR A 301 20.32 12.55 -18.56
N GLN A 302 20.05 13.81 -18.91
CA GLN A 302 20.95 14.95 -18.70
C GLN A 302 20.33 15.92 -17.71
N ALA A 303 21.16 16.69 -17.00
CA ALA A 303 20.66 17.85 -16.26
C ALA A 303 20.05 18.83 -17.27
N GLY A 304 18.88 19.40 -16.95
CA GLY A 304 18.24 20.40 -17.83
C GLY A 304 19.13 21.64 -17.99
N ASP A 305 19.20 22.18 -19.21
CA ASP A 305 19.99 23.37 -19.53
C ASP A 305 19.40 24.65 -18.87
N GLU A 306 20.29 25.53 -18.41
CA GLU A 306 20.03 26.74 -17.61
C GLU A 306 19.27 27.86 -18.36
N GLU A 307 18.30 28.49 -17.68
CA GLU A 307 17.97 29.92 -17.84
C GLU A 307 18.09 30.68 -16.49
N GLY A 308 18.91 30.21 -15.55
CA GLY A 308 19.13 30.84 -14.24
C GLY A 308 20.61 31.12 -13.97
N ASP A 309 20.91 32.29 -13.38
CA ASP A 309 22.27 32.75 -13.08
C ASP A 309 23.07 31.75 -12.21
N GLU A 310 24.34 31.55 -12.57
CA GLU A 310 25.33 30.61 -11.98
C GLU A 310 25.67 30.86 -10.47
N GLU A 311 24.90 31.66 -9.73
CA GLU A 311 25.24 32.10 -8.35
C GLU A 311 24.52 31.35 -7.22
N ASP A 312 23.55 30.48 -7.51
CA ASP A 312 22.89 29.66 -6.50
C ASP A 312 23.30 28.18 -6.64
N ASP A 313 24.06 27.65 -5.67
CA ASP A 313 24.43 26.22 -5.48
C ASP A 313 23.19 25.34 -5.17
N ILE A 314 22.05 25.56 -5.83
CA ILE A 314 20.83 24.77 -5.67
C ILE A 314 20.94 23.55 -6.60
N PRO A 315 20.88 22.31 -6.07
CA PRO A 315 20.91 21.10 -6.89
C PRO A 315 19.83 21.14 -7.97
N HIS A 316 20.18 20.86 -9.23
CA HIS A 316 19.19 20.78 -10.33
C HIS A 316 18.03 19.85 -9.98
N ASP A 317 16.81 20.38 -10.09
CA ASP A 317 15.60 19.68 -9.65
C ASP A 317 14.97 18.76 -10.72
N SER A 318 15.43 18.87 -11.97
CA SER A 318 14.88 18.18 -13.13
C SER A 318 15.95 17.50 -13.99
N CYS A 319 15.58 16.34 -14.55
CA CYS A 319 16.34 15.58 -15.52
C CYS A 319 15.56 15.51 -16.83
N GLU A 320 16.24 15.73 -17.95
CA GLU A 320 15.66 15.63 -19.29
C GLU A 320 16.19 14.42 -20.03
N VAL A 321 15.35 13.79 -20.85
CA VAL A 321 15.75 12.61 -21.63
C VAL A 321 16.75 13.05 -22.69
N ASN A 322 17.94 12.46 -22.69
CA ASN A 322 18.99 12.75 -23.65
C ASN A 322 18.60 12.19 -25.05
N PRO A 323 18.37 13.04 -26.06
CA PRO A 323 17.98 12.58 -27.40
C PRO A 323 19.08 11.79 -28.13
N ASN A 324 20.35 11.96 -27.71
CA ASN A 324 21.51 11.34 -28.32
C ASN A 324 21.96 10.07 -27.57
N PHE A 325 21.13 9.53 -26.67
CA PHE A 325 21.47 8.32 -25.94
C PHE A 325 21.58 7.12 -26.90
N GLU A 326 22.73 6.45 -26.86
CA GLU A 326 22.95 5.20 -27.59
C GLU A 326 22.66 4.01 -26.69
N ASP A 327 21.89 3.05 -27.21
CA ASP A 327 21.53 1.84 -26.47
C ASP A 327 22.78 1.07 -26.01
N VAL A 328 22.95 0.98 -24.69
CA VAL A 328 24.02 0.20 -24.08
C VAL A 328 23.65 -1.27 -24.07
N GLN A 329 24.60 -2.14 -24.46
CA GLN A 329 24.38 -3.58 -24.34
C GLN A 329 24.15 -3.97 -22.88
N ALA A 330 23.06 -4.69 -22.64
CA ALA A 330 22.62 -5.03 -21.30
C ALA A 330 23.67 -5.83 -20.49
N SER A 331 24.58 -6.56 -21.13
CA SER A 331 25.70 -7.22 -20.43
C SER A 331 26.66 -6.24 -19.76
N LEU A 332 26.95 -5.10 -20.39
CA LEU A 332 27.86 -4.07 -19.87
C LEU A 332 27.22 -3.29 -18.71
N MET A 333 25.89 -3.20 -18.70
CA MET A 333 25.14 -2.51 -17.63
C MET A 333 25.14 -3.28 -16.31
N VAL A 334 25.42 -4.59 -16.33
CA VAL A 334 25.44 -5.47 -15.15
C VAL A 334 26.85 -5.60 -14.56
N GLU A 335 27.88 -5.35 -15.37
CA GLU A 335 29.28 -5.47 -14.95
C GLU A 335 29.68 -4.44 -13.88
N SER A 336 29.04 -3.28 -13.86
CA SER A 336 29.37 -2.19 -12.94
C SER A 336 28.14 -1.44 -12.45
N LEU A 337 28.11 -1.16 -11.15
CA LEU A 337 27.11 -0.28 -10.53
C LEU A 337 27.24 1.18 -11.02
N SER A 338 28.39 1.58 -11.58
CA SER A 338 28.57 2.91 -12.18
C SER A 338 27.77 3.12 -13.48
N SER A 339 27.21 2.05 -14.04
CA SER A 339 26.36 2.11 -15.24
C SER A 339 24.94 2.62 -14.93
N TRP A 340 24.58 2.76 -13.66
CA TRP A 340 23.26 3.20 -13.20
C TRP A 340 23.40 4.43 -12.31
N VAL A 341 22.53 5.40 -12.52
CA VAL A 341 22.50 6.68 -11.81
C VAL A 341 21.11 6.96 -11.25
N HIS A 342 21.04 7.62 -10.10
CA HIS A 342 19.77 8.08 -9.52
C HIS A 342 19.21 9.25 -10.34
N HIS A 343 17.94 9.18 -10.76
CA HIS A 343 17.28 10.26 -11.52
C HIS A 343 16.18 10.97 -10.72
N VAL A 344 16.05 10.65 -9.43
CA VAL A 344 15.13 11.29 -8.48
C VAL A 344 15.96 11.94 -7.38
N GLN A 345 15.49 13.08 -6.88
CA GLN A 345 16.16 13.81 -5.81
C GLN A 345 16.25 12.99 -4.52
N HIS A 346 17.36 13.14 -3.82
CA HIS A 346 17.59 12.53 -2.53
C HIS A 346 16.80 13.24 -1.42
N ILE A 347 16.22 12.49 -0.49
CA ILE A 347 15.56 13.06 0.69
C ILE A 347 16.56 13.17 1.85
N LEU A 348 16.87 14.40 2.27
CA LEU A 348 17.78 14.75 3.37
C LEU A 348 17.33 14.19 4.73
N GLN A 349 18.19 14.28 5.76
CA GLN A 349 17.84 13.80 7.11
C GLN A 349 16.69 14.60 7.71
N GLN A 350 16.62 15.89 7.36
CA GLN A 350 15.48 16.78 7.65
C GLN A 350 14.12 16.25 7.15
N GLY A 351 14.09 15.36 6.15
CA GLY A 351 12.87 14.79 5.58
C GLY A 351 12.33 15.58 4.37
N ARG A 352 13.15 16.46 3.81
CA ARG A 352 12.92 17.26 2.60
C ARG A 352 13.94 16.94 1.52
N CYS A 353 13.65 17.27 0.27
CA CYS A 353 14.65 17.21 -0.81
C CYS A 353 15.55 18.45 -0.80
N THR A 354 14.97 19.63 -0.54
CA THR A 354 15.72 20.90 -0.42
C THR A 354 15.85 21.28 1.04
N TRP A 355 17.07 21.56 1.49
CA TRP A 355 17.32 21.97 2.87
C TRP A 355 16.71 23.35 3.15
N VAL A 356 16.11 23.51 4.33
CA VAL A 356 15.63 24.82 4.80
C VAL A 356 16.14 25.10 6.19
N ASN A 357 16.66 26.32 6.38
CA ASN A 357 17.05 26.81 7.68
C ASN A 357 15.79 27.20 8.49
N ILE A 358 15.48 26.39 9.50
CA ILE A 358 14.30 26.61 10.36
C ILE A 358 14.51 27.80 11.32
N ALA A 359 15.76 28.22 11.55
CA ALA A 359 16.08 29.33 12.45
C ALA A 359 15.80 30.70 11.84
N VAL A 360 15.72 30.80 10.51
CA VAL A 360 15.40 32.04 9.79
C VAL A 360 13.95 31.92 9.31
N LYS A 361 13.01 32.54 10.02
CA LYS A 361 11.63 32.66 9.52
C LYS A 361 11.65 33.40 8.17
N PRO A 362 10.88 32.99 7.16
CA PRO A 362 10.65 33.84 6.00
C PRO A 362 9.93 35.09 6.49
N ALA A 363 10.45 36.27 6.12
CA ALA A 363 9.83 37.53 6.43
C ALA A 363 8.50 37.60 5.66
N ASP A 364 7.37 37.41 6.36
CA ASP A 364 6.08 37.84 5.83
C ASP A 364 6.10 39.37 5.69
N ASP A 365 5.75 39.83 4.49
CA ASP A 365 5.55 41.23 4.09
C ASP A 365 4.50 41.94 4.96
N SER A 366 4.88 42.29 6.19
CA SER A 366 4.20 43.29 6.99
C SER A 366 5.22 44.35 7.41
N ASN A 367 5.19 45.41 6.61
CA ASN A 367 6.02 46.59 6.73
C ASN A 367 5.64 47.35 8.02
N GLU A 368 6.23 47.01 9.16
CA GLU A 368 6.29 47.89 10.32
C GLU A 368 7.71 47.94 10.88
N GLU A 369 8.39 49.06 10.61
CA GLU A 369 9.62 49.48 11.26
C GLU A 369 9.42 49.47 12.80
N ILE A 370 10.01 48.49 13.48
CA ILE A 370 10.21 48.53 14.93
C ILE A 370 11.71 48.53 15.19
N GLU A 371 12.26 49.75 15.34
CA GLU A 371 13.53 49.98 16.03
C GLU A 371 13.41 49.48 17.48
N GLY A 372 14.28 48.55 17.91
CA GLY A 372 14.43 48.24 19.33
C GLY A 372 15.13 46.93 19.68
N ASP A 373 16.41 47.06 20.03
CA ASP A 373 17.21 46.23 20.95
C ASP A 373 17.46 44.73 20.63
N GLU A 374 18.65 44.50 20.05
CA GLU A 374 19.68 43.57 20.51
C GLU A 374 19.23 42.43 21.45
N LYS A 375 18.65 41.38 20.86
CA LYS A 375 18.85 39.99 21.31
C LYS A 375 19.03 39.09 20.10
N GLU A 376 20.19 39.22 19.46
CA GLU A 376 20.80 38.11 18.74
C GLU A 376 21.15 37.02 19.77
N GLU A 377 20.16 36.22 20.19
CA GLU A 377 20.45 34.91 20.74
C GLU A 377 21.09 34.13 19.59
N TYR A 378 22.40 33.87 19.71
CA TYR A 378 23.17 32.92 18.92
C TYR A 378 22.40 31.58 18.82
N LEU A 379 21.51 31.46 17.83
CA LEU A 379 21.03 30.18 17.36
C LEU A 379 22.17 29.67 16.50
N ASP A 380 22.85 28.61 16.97
CA ASP A 380 23.91 27.93 16.21
C ASP A 380 23.49 27.84 14.74
N GLU A 381 24.27 28.46 13.83
CA GLU A 381 24.09 28.29 12.39
C GLU A 381 24.23 26.79 12.10
N VAL A 382 23.09 26.11 11.93
CA VAL A 382 23.09 24.69 11.60
C VAL A 382 23.67 24.56 10.21
N GLU A 383 24.78 23.82 10.09
CA GLU A 383 25.39 23.56 8.79
C GLU A 383 24.35 22.97 7.82
N PRO A 384 24.26 23.48 6.58
CA PRO A 384 23.27 23.00 5.62
C PRO A 384 23.52 21.52 5.31
N GLU A 385 22.46 20.71 5.35
CA GLU A 385 22.55 19.31 4.94
C GLU A 385 22.61 19.26 3.41
N ILE A 386 23.76 18.84 2.86
CA ILE A 386 23.95 18.69 1.40
C ILE A 386 23.84 17.20 1.06
N GLY A 387 22.85 16.86 0.23
CA GLY A 387 22.66 15.53 -0.33
C GLY A 387 23.54 15.28 -1.57
N PRO A 388 23.60 14.04 -2.08
CA PRO A 388 24.22 13.75 -3.37
C PRO A 388 23.48 14.48 -4.49
N SER A 389 24.21 14.93 -5.51
CA SER A 389 23.62 15.56 -6.68
C SER A 389 22.76 14.58 -7.48
N LEU A 390 21.86 15.11 -8.31
CA LEU A 390 21.14 14.29 -9.28
C LEU A 390 22.13 13.58 -10.22
N LEU A 391 21.74 12.42 -10.76
CA LEU A 391 22.58 11.59 -11.63
C LEU A 391 23.84 11.03 -10.96
N THR A 392 23.86 10.95 -9.62
CA THR A 392 24.93 10.26 -8.88
C THR A 392 24.90 8.74 -9.17
N PRO A 393 26.04 8.11 -9.52
CA PRO A 393 26.11 6.67 -9.75
C PRO A 393 25.90 5.81 -8.50
N LEU A 394 25.30 4.63 -8.65
CA LEU A 394 25.06 3.68 -7.55
C LEU A 394 26.35 3.19 -6.87
N SER A 395 27.49 3.29 -7.55
CA SER A 395 28.80 2.94 -6.97
C SER A 395 29.23 3.87 -5.83
N GLN A 396 28.58 5.02 -5.68
CA GLN A 396 28.85 6.01 -4.64
C GLN A 396 27.87 5.93 -3.45
N ASP A 397 26.89 5.01 -3.50
CA ASP A 397 25.90 4.87 -2.44
C ASP A 397 26.53 4.36 -1.13
N ALA A 398 26.11 4.97 0.00
CA ALA A 398 26.63 4.67 1.32
C ALA A 398 26.10 3.31 1.85
N GLY A 399 26.97 2.30 1.86
CA GLY A 399 26.68 0.99 2.47
C GLY A 399 27.95 0.21 2.80
N GLN A 400 28.05 -0.34 4.02
CA GLN A 400 29.12 -1.26 4.41
C GLN A 400 28.97 -2.55 3.58
N ASN A 401 29.69 -2.62 2.46
CA ASN A 401 29.60 -3.58 1.35
C ASN A 401 28.46 -3.28 0.36
N LEU A 402 28.78 -2.61 -0.76
CA LEU A 402 27.87 -2.44 -1.91
C LEU A 402 27.28 -3.77 -2.43
N HIS A 403 27.97 -4.90 -2.20
CA HIS A 403 27.46 -6.25 -2.48
C HIS A 403 26.16 -6.60 -1.72
N ASN A 404 25.82 -5.89 -0.64
CA ASN A 404 24.61 -6.09 0.16
C ASN A 404 23.46 -5.16 -0.24
N CYS A 405 23.73 -4.07 -0.97
CA CYS A 405 22.70 -3.09 -1.35
C CYS A 405 22.08 -3.48 -2.70
N TYR A 406 22.90 -3.69 -3.72
CA TYR A 406 22.44 -4.03 -5.06
C TYR A 406 23.02 -5.38 -5.50
N ALA A 407 22.16 -6.23 -6.07
CA ALA A 407 22.55 -7.53 -6.58
C ALA A 407 22.35 -7.60 -8.10
N ALA A 408 23.38 -8.04 -8.81
CA ALA A 408 23.29 -8.36 -10.22
C ALA A 408 22.53 -9.68 -10.42
N PHE A 409 21.49 -9.68 -11.26
CA PHE A 409 20.78 -10.88 -11.68
C PHE A 409 21.29 -11.34 -13.05
N PHE A 410 21.77 -12.59 -13.14
CA PHE A 410 22.30 -13.18 -14.36
C PHE A 410 21.32 -14.14 -15.02
N PHE A 411 21.36 -14.18 -16.33
CA PHE A 411 20.46 -14.98 -17.14
C PHE A 411 21.28 -16.08 -17.80
N PHE A 412 20.95 -17.34 -17.51
CA PHE A 412 21.44 -18.48 -18.26
C PHE A 412 20.27 -19.38 -18.60
N ARG A 413 19.77 -19.30 -19.84
CA ARG A 413 19.00 -20.40 -20.43
C ARG A 413 19.82 -21.09 -21.50
N GLY A 414 19.98 -22.40 -21.32
CA GLY A 414 20.85 -23.25 -22.10
C GLY A 414 20.43 -23.38 -23.58
N ALA A 415 21.46 -23.58 -24.39
CA ALA A 415 21.49 -24.11 -25.75
C ALA A 415 20.69 -23.35 -26.84
N HIS A 416 21.47 -22.60 -27.63
CA HIS A 416 21.19 -22.06 -28.96
C HIS A 416 20.40 -20.75 -29.09
N PHE A 417 21.16 -19.72 -29.50
CA PHE A 417 20.80 -18.55 -30.31
C PHE A 417 20.04 -17.38 -29.64
N PHE A 418 20.81 -16.29 -29.49
CA PHE A 418 20.51 -14.85 -29.58
C PHE A 418 19.76 -14.09 -28.46
N LYS A 419 20.52 -13.09 -27.95
CA LYS A 419 20.17 -11.75 -27.41
C LYS A 419 19.36 -11.69 -26.10
N ASN A 420 20.08 -11.34 -25.03
CA ASN A 420 19.56 -11.10 -23.67
C ASN A 420 19.46 -9.57 -23.38
N HIS A 421 18.41 -9.14 -22.68
CA HIS A 421 18.21 -7.80 -22.10
C HIS A 421 17.90 -7.94 -20.58
N PHE A 422 18.29 -6.97 -19.74
CA PHE A 422 18.43 -7.10 -18.28
C PHE A 422 17.94 -5.85 -17.49
N TYR A 423 17.50 -6.03 -16.23
CA TYR A 423 17.12 -4.98 -15.25
C TYR A 423 17.68 -5.29 -13.84
N MET A 424 17.84 -4.27 -12.96
CA MET A 424 18.36 -4.38 -11.57
C MET A 424 17.31 -4.03 -10.49
N LEU A 425 17.35 -4.69 -9.32
CA LEU A 425 16.53 -4.42 -8.13
C LEU A 425 17.37 -4.49 -6.84
N GLN A 426 17.04 -3.65 -5.85
CA GLN A 426 17.66 -3.57 -4.52
C GLN A 426 17.03 -4.58 -3.54
N ALA A 427 17.84 -5.21 -2.68
CA ALA A 427 17.32 -6.01 -1.57
C ALA A 427 16.98 -5.11 -0.38
N LEU A 428 15.73 -5.20 0.12
CA LEU A 428 15.22 -4.46 1.30
C LEU A 428 15.66 -5.07 2.62
#